data_AF-A0A916GKY1-F1
#
_entry.id   AF-A0A916GKY1-F1
#
_cell.length_a   1.000
_cell.length_b   1.000
_cell.length_c   1.000
_cell.angle_alpha   90.00
_cell.angle_beta   90.00
_cell.angle_gamma   90.00
#
_symmetry.space_group_name_H-M   'P 1'
#
loop_
_entity.id
_entity.type
_entity.pdbx_description
1 polymer ?
#
loop_
_entity_poly.entity_id
_entity_poly.type
_entity_poly.pdbx_seq_one_letter_code
_entity_poly.pdbx_strand_id
1 'polypeptide(L)'
;MSVYTELNLACELKQDTRTPKINTLRYLLGEAVELNGLDEESRSRFEGWSGFLICSSYYFPGGALSRLYFDDITESYHLVVRMNHKNGPGINSSFLPWLAILSQTQGYVGYIRSELEECPRLVYFLNGKAVEITIQETSRSEL
;
A
#
# COMPACT_ATOMS: atom_id res chain seq x y z
N MET A 1 20.07 -13.90 -1.11
CA MET A 1 19.16 -13.82 -2.28
C MET A 1 18.14 -12.74 -2.00
N SER A 2 17.77 -11.93 -2.99
CA SER A 2 16.72 -10.93 -2.82
C SER A 2 15.38 -11.55 -3.14
N VAL A 3 14.40 -11.35 -2.26
CA VAL A 3 13.03 -11.87 -2.36
C VAL A 3 12.14 -10.73 -2.84
N TYR A 4 11.10 -11.01 -3.62
CA TYR A 4 10.10 -10.00 -4.01
C TYR A 4 8.81 -10.16 -3.21
N THR A 5 8.13 -9.02 -3.00
CA THR A 5 6.84 -8.93 -2.33
C THR A 5 5.84 -8.20 -3.22
N GLU A 6 4.69 -8.83 -3.50
CA GLU A 6 3.50 -8.18 -4.08
C GLU A 6 2.68 -7.56 -2.94
N LEU A 7 2.32 -6.29 -3.10
CA LEU A 7 1.31 -5.61 -2.29
C LEU A 7 0.12 -5.32 -3.18
N ASN A 8 -1.06 -5.78 -2.76
CA ASN A 8 -2.32 -5.49 -3.43
C ASN A 8 -3.33 -5.02 -2.39
N LEU A 9 -3.78 -3.77 -2.45
CA LEU A 9 -4.79 -3.25 -1.55
C LEU A 9 -5.63 -2.14 -2.18
N ALA A 10 -6.78 -1.86 -1.58
CA ALA A 10 -7.58 -0.69 -1.86
C ALA A 10 -8.15 -0.12 -0.57
N CYS A 11 -8.15 1.21 -0.45
CA CYS A 11 -8.77 1.90 0.67
C CYS A 11 -9.26 3.29 0.27
N GLU A 12 -10.33 3.70 0.94
CA GLU A 12 -10.79 5.08 0.97
C GLU A 12 -10.02 5.86 2.04
N LEU A 13 -9.59 7.08 1.73
CA LEU A 13 -8.97 8.00 2.68
C LEU A 13 -10.04 8.81 3.40
N LYS A 14 -9.74 9.24 4.63
CA LYS A 14 -10.60 10.17 5.37
C LYS A 14 -10.85 11.45 4.55
N GLN A 15 -12.09 11.93 4.56
CA GLN A 15 -12.50 13.12 3.82
C GLN A 15 -11.67 14.37 4.17
N ASP A 16 -11.20 14.46 5.41
CA ASP A 16 -10.36 15.56 5.91
C ASP A 16 -8.85 15.36 5.69
N THR A 17 -8.45 14.37 4.88
CA THR A 17 -7.04 14.11 4.57
C THR A 17 -6.41 15.32 3.89
N ARG A 18 -5.43 15.92 4.56
CA ARG A 18 -4.80 17.16 4.12
C ARG A 18 -3.98 16.99 2.84
N THR A 19 -3.90 18.05 2.04
CA THR A 19 -3.15 18.10 0.77
C THR A 19 -1.71 17.57 0.86
N PRO A 20 -0.89 17.85 1.90
CA PRO A 20 0.46 17.29 1.99
C PRO A 20 0.49 15.75 2.04
N LYS A 21 -0.51 15.12 2.65
CA LYS A 21 -0.63 13.64 2.69
C LYS A 21 -1.06 13.09 1.32
N ILE A 22 -1.97 13.78 0.62
CA ILE A 22 -2.33 13.47 -0.77
C ILE A 22 -1.11 13.60 -1.70
N ASN A 23 -0.33 14.68 -1.57
CA ASN A 23 0.92 14.90 -2.30
C ASN A 23 1.94 13.80 -2.03
N THR A 24 1.99 13.27 -0.80
CA THR A 24 2.85 12.12 -0.47
C THR A 24 2.46 10.89 -1.30
N LEU A 25 1.17 10.58 -1.43
CA LEU A 25 0.71 9.45 -2.26
C LEU A 25 1.02 9.65 -3.74
N ARG A 26 0.81 10.87 -4.26
CA ARG A 26 1.18 11.25 -5.64
C ARG A 26 2.68 11.09 -5.90
N TYR A 27 3.51 11.54 -4.96
CA TYR A 27 4.97 11.35 -5.01
C TYR A 27 5.34 9.86 -5.04
N LEU A 28 4.72 9.04 -4.18
CA LEU A 28 4.93 7.59 -4.16
C LEU A 28 4.43 6.90 -5.44
N LEU A 29 3.44 7.48 -6.13
CA LEU A 29 2.99 7.06 -7.47
C LEU A 29 3.91 7.53 -8.61
N GLY A 30 4.95 8.31 -8.30
CA GLY A 30 5.89 8.83 -9.30
C GLY A 30 5.37 10.06 -10.05
N GLU A 31 4.30 10.71 -9.57
CA GLU A 31 3.89 12.00 -10.09
C GLU A 31 4.96 13.07 -9.79
N ALA A 32 5.05 14.09 -10.65
CA ALA A 32 5.96 15.21 -10.48
C ALA A 32 5.52 16.12 -9.31
N VAL A 33 5.84 15.69 -8.10
CA VAL A 33 5.60 16.41 -6.85
C VAL A 33 6.93 16.77 -6.23
N GLU A 34 7.16 18.06 -6.03
CA GLU A 34 8.33 18.56 -5.32
C GLU A 34 8.34 18.06 -3.87
N LEU A 35 9.51 17.67 -3.35
CA LEU A 35 9.65 17.18 -1.97
C LEU A 35 9.20 18.22 -0.91
N ASN A 36 9.24 19.51 -1.26
CA ASN A 36 8.74 20.59 -0.41
C ASN A 36 7.19 20.58 -0.28
N GLY A 37 6.49 19.89 -1.16
CA GLY A 37 5.03 19.68 -1.13
C GLY A 37 4.58 18.58 -0.16
N LEU A 38 5.52 17.84 0.43
CA LEU A 38 5.29 16.89 1.52
C LEU A 38 5.48 17.58 2.87
N ASP A 39 4.69 17.17 3.87
CA ASP A 39 4.96 17.53 5.26
C ASP A 39 6.23 16.85 5.79
N GLU A 40 6.78 17.37 6.89
CA GLU A 40 8.06 16.94 7.44
C GLU A 40 8.07 15.45 7.83
N GLU A 41 6.98 14.95 8.41
CA GLU A 41 6.81 13.54 8.76
C GLU A 41 6.87 12.65 7.51
N SER A 42 6.10 12.99 6.47
CA SER A 42 6.08 12.25 5.21
C SER A 42 7.41 12.32 4.49
N ARG A 43 8.09 13.48 4.47
CA ARG A 43 9.40 13.62 3.83
C ARG A 43 10.44 12.76 4.52
N SER A 44 10.56 12.86 5.84
CA SER A 44 11.49 12.05 6.63
C SER A 44 11.27 10.55 6.44
N ARG A 45 10.00 10.14 6.30
CA ARG A 45 9.63 8.72 6.14
C ARG A 45 9.84 8.18 4.73
N PHE A 46 9.61 8.99 3.69
CA PHE A 46 9.52 8.52 2.30
C PHE A 46 10.52 9.19 1.34
N GLU A 47 11.51 9.91 1.84
CA GLU A 47 12.58 10.45 0.99
C GLU A 47 13.25 9.33 0.18
N GLY A 48 13.32 9.51 -1.15
CA GLY A 48 13.88 8.53 -2.08
C GLY A 48 12.92 7.44 -2.53
N TRP A 49 11.64 7.47 -2.12
CA TRP A 49 10.63 6.48 -2.49
C TRP A 49 9.73 6.92 -3.66
N SER A 50 10.17 7.88 -4.47
CA SER A 50 9.43 8.30 -5.66
C SER A 50 9.19 7.09 -6.57
N GLY A 51 7.93 6.91 -7.00
CA GLY A 51 7.55 5.77 -7.85
C GLY A 51 7.53 4.41 -7.13
N PHE A 52 7.63 4.37 -5.80
CA PHE A 52 7.54 3.15 -5.01
C PHE A 52 6.26 2.34 -5.32
N LEU A 53 5.11 3.01 -5.44
CA LEU A 53 3.81 2.35 -5.68
C LEU A 53 3.60 1.88 -7.12
N ILE A 54 4.53 2.16 -8.04
CA ILE A 54 4.47 1.69 -9.43
C ILE A 54 5.57 0.67 -9.75
N CYS A 55 6.34 0.25 -8.75
CA CYS A 55 7.32 -0.80 -8.89
C CYS A 55 6.66 -2.13 -9.32
N SER A 56 7.33 -2.85 -10.22
CA SER A 56 6.85 -4.13 -10.76
C SER A 56 7.97 -5.15 -10.85
N SER A 57 7.60 -6.41 -11.03
CA SER A 57 8.52 -7.54 -11.16
C SER A 57 7.85 -8.68 -11.93
N TYR A 58 8.65 -9.54 -12.55
CA TYR A 58 8.18 -10.74 -13.27
C TYR A 58 7.85 -11.92 -12.34
N TYR A 59 8.11 -11.79 -11.03
CA TYR A 59 7.92 -12.87 -10.04
C TYR A 59 6.47 -13.09 -9.67
N PHE A 60 5.61 -12.13 -9.96
CA PHE A 60 4.17 -12.24 -9.78
C PHE A 60 3.48 -12.09 -11.14
N PRO A 61 2.39 -12.82 -11.39
CA PRO A 61 1.66 -12.71 -12.66
C PRO A 61 1.01 -11.33 -12.83
N GLY A 62 0.85 -10.58 -11.74
CA GLY A 62 0.36 -9.22 -11.72
C GLY A 62 1.38 -8.17 -12.07
N GLY A 63 1.07 -7.37 -13.09
CA GLY A 63 1.74 -6.09 -13.32
C GLY A 63 1.36 -5.03 -12.27
N ALA A 64 2.18 -3.98 -12.16
CA ALA A 64 1.85 -2.85 -11.31
C ALA A 64 0.61 -2.11 -11.84
N LEU A 65 -0.32 -1.79 -10.94
CA LEU A 65 -1.53 -1.05 -11.23
C LEU A 65 -1.96 -0.30 -9.97
N SER A 66 -1.34 0.84 -9.76
CA SER A 66 -1.67 1.72 -8.63
C SER A 66 -2.22 3.04 -9.13
N ARG A 67 -3.24 3.55 -8.45
CA ARG A 67 -3.88 4.83 -8.79
C ARG A 67 -4.44 5.50 -7.54
N LEU A 68 -4.41 6.82 -7.56
CA LEU A 68 -5.10 7.68 -6.61
C LEU A 68 -6.12 8.50 -7.40
N TYR A 69 -7.37 8.51 -6.96
CA TYR A 69 -8.41 9.31 -7.60
C TYR A 69 -9.32 9.92 -6.54
N PHE A 70 -9.90 11.07 -6.85
CA PHE A 70 -10.95 11.67 -6.03
C PHE A 70 -12.30 11.17 -6.53
N ASP A 71 -13.15 10.73 -5.61
CA ASP A 71 -14.53 10.36 -5.89
C ASP A 71 -15.44 11.50 -5.45
N ASP A 72 -16.12 12.13 -6.41
CA ASP A 72 -17.02 13.26 -6.16
C ASP A 72 -18.29 12.86 -5.38
N ILE A 73 -18.64 11.56 -5.33
CA ILE A 73 -19.82 11.07 -4.61
C ILE A 73 -19.52 10.94 -3.12
N THR A 74 -18.38 10.35 -2.77
CA THR A 74 -17.94 10.21 -1.36
C THR A 74 -17.15 11.43 -0.88
N GLU A 75 -16.84 12.36 -1.79
CA GLU A 75 -15.99 13.54 -1.59
C GLU A 75 -14.63 13.19 -0.97
N SER A 76 -14.10 12.01 -1.29
CA SER A 76 -12.90 11.45 -0.67
C SER A 76 -11.94 10.88 -1.72
N TYR A 77 -10.68 10.77 -1.33
CA TYR A 77 -9.68 10.13 -2.18
C TYR A 77 -9.70 8.62 -1.98
N HIS A 78 -9.59 7.88 -3.09
CA HIS A 78 -9.48 6.43 -3.10
C HIS A 78 -8.11 6.03 -3.63
N LEU A 79 -7.43 5.16 -2.90
CA LEU A 79 -6.14 4.61 -3.28
C LEU A 79 -6.33 3.13 -3.63
N VAL A 80 -5.89 2.75 -4.82
CA VAL A 80 -5.71 1.35 -5.22
C VAL A 80 -4.23 1.13 -5.44
N VAL A 81 -3.69 0.06 -4.86
CA VAL A 81 -2.29 -0.32 -4.98
C VAL A 81 -2.21 -1.73 -5.52
N ARG A 82 -1.43 -1.90 -6.58
CA ARG A 82 -0.84 -3.17 -6.95
C ARG A 82 0.59 -2.91 -7.37
N MET A 83 1.54 -3.43 -6.61
CA MET A 83 2.97 -3.24 -6.89
C MET A 83 3.77 -4.45 -6.42
N ASN A 84 4.92 -4.65 -7.07
CA ASN A 84 5.87 -5.68 -6.69
C ASN A 84 7.20 -4.99 -6.37
N HIS A 85 7.72 -5.20 -5.17
CA HIS A 85 8.95 -4.56 -4.73
C HIS A 85 9.95 -5.61 -4.28
N LYS A 86 11.21 -5.42 -4.66
CA LYS A 86 12.34 -6.23 -4.19
C LYS A 86 12.54 -5.93 -2.72
N ASN A 87 12.40 -6.92 -1.85
CA ASN A 87 12.30 -6.78 -0.39
C ASN A 87 13.15 -5.63 0.18
N GLY A 88 12.45 -4.75 0.88
CA GLY A 88 12.98 -3.81 1.86
C GLY A 88 11.94 -3.71 3.00
N PRO A 89 12.34 -3.39 4.24
CA PRO A 89 11.44 -3.37 5.39
C PRO A 89 10.30 -2.35 5.30
N GLY A 90 10.27 -1.54 4.24
CA GLY A 90 9.44 -0.36 4.12
C GLY A 90 7.93 -0.56 4.06
N ILE A 91 7.43 -1.65 3.45
CA ILE A 91 5.97 -1.87 3.31
C ILE A 91 5.33 -1.97 4.70
N ASN A 92 5.81 -2.92 5.51
CA ASN A 92 5.23 -3.26 6.80
C ASN A 92 5.61 -2.27 7.90
N SER A 93 6.83 -1.74 7.90
CA SER A 93 7.30 -0.84 8.96
C SER A 93 6.92 0.62 8.76
N SER A 94 6.65 1.04 7.51
CA SER A 94 6.52 2.47 7.17
C SER A 94 5.24 2.77 6.40
N PHE A 95 5.03 2.14 5.24
CA PHE A 95 3.93 2.49 4.35
C PHE A 95 2.56 2.10 4.93
N LEU A 96 2.36 0.83 5.31
CA LEU A 96 1.07 0.35 5.81
C LEU A 96 0.64 1.04 7.12
N PRO A 97 1.51 1.21 8.15
CA PRO A 97 1.11 1.93 9.35
C PRO A 97 0.72 3.39 9.07
N TRP A 98 1.45 4.07 8.17
CA TRP A 98 1.13 5.44 7.79
C TRP A 98 -0.19 5.52 7.03
N LEU A 99 -0.42 4.63 6.06
CA LEU A 99 -1.66 4.59 5.28
C LEU A 99 -2.87 4.25 6.15
N ALA A 100 -2.73 3.33 7.10
CA ALA A 100 -3.81 2.95 8.02
C ALA A 100 -4.35 4.14 8.81
N ILE A 101 -3.49 5.11 9.20
CA ILE A 101 -3.90 6.33 9.90
C ILE A 101 -4.78 7.22 9.01
N LEU A 102 -4.49 7.26 7.70
CA LEU A 102 -5.21 8.08 6.73
C LEU A 102 -6.48 7.42 6.21
N SER A 103 -6.57 6.09 6.28
CA SER A 103 -7.70 5.33 5.76
C SER A 103 -8.98 5.53 6.60
N GLN A 104 -10.10 5.72 5.90
CA GLN A 104 -11.45 5.61 6.42
C GLN A 104 -11.93 4.15 6.42
N THR A 105 -11.47 3.34 5.47
CA THR A 105 -11.81 1.92 5.38
C THR A 105 -11.41 1.16 6.65
N GLN A 106 -12.35 0.39 7.21
CA GLN A 106 -12.14 -0.51 8.34
C GLN A 106 -12.36 -1.96 7.89
N GLY A 107 -11.51 -2.86 8.37
CA GLY A 107 -11.54 -4.28 8.00
C GLY A 107 -10.53 -4.61 6.91
N TYR A 108 -10.86 -5.62 6.09
CA TYR A 108 -9.97 -6.13 5.04
C TYR A 108 -9.75 -5.08 3.95
N VAL A 109 -8.48 -4.84 3.60
CA VAL A 109 -8.11 -3.90 2.53
C VAL A 109 -7.31 -4.53 1.41
N GLY A 110 -6.75 -5.73 1.62
CA GLY A 110 -5.91 -6.36 0.61
C GLY A 110 -4.99 -7.44 1.17
N TYR A 111 -3.91 -7.74 0.46
CA TYR A 111 -2.95 -8.76 0.85
C TYR A 111 -1.51 -8.39 0.50
N ILE A 112 -0.59 -9.08 1.17
CA ILE A 112 0.83 -9.12 0.87
C ILE A 112 1.19 -10.55 0.51
N ARG A 113 1.92 -10.73 -0.59
CA ARG A 113 2.39 -12.04 -1.03
C ARG A 113 3.90 -12.01 -1.23
N SER A 114 4.60 -12.88 -0.52
CA SER A 114 6.04 -13.10 -0.71
C SER A 114 6.26 -14.16 -1.79
N GLU A 115 7.36 -14.05 -2.53
CA GLU A 115 7.83 -15.12 -3.44
C GLU A 115 8.15 -16.43 -2.67
N LEU A 116 8.48 -16.33 -1.38
CA LEU A 116 8.86 -17.48 -0.56
C LEU A 116 7.68 -18.18 0.14
N GLU A 117 6.51 -17.55 0.15
CA GLU A 117 5.35 -18.02 0.91
C GLU A 117 4.28 -18.54 -0.05
N GLU A 118 3.72 -19.72 0.27
CA GLU A 118 2.65 -20.31 -0.55
C GLU A 118 1.33 -19.55 -0.37
N CYS A 119 1.03 -19.11 0.85
CA CYS A 119 -0.17 -18.34 1.17
C CYS A 119 0.16 -16.87 1.37
N PRO A 120 -0.71 -15.94 0.93
CA PRO A 120 -0.55 -14.53 1.22
C PRO A 120 -0.90 -14.23 2.69
N ARG A 121 -0.43 -13.09 3.16
CA ARG A 121 -0.88 -12.45 4.41
C ARG A 121 -1.95 -11.43 4.08
N LEU A 122 -3.10 -11.52 4.73
CA LEU A 122 -4.19 -10.56 4.56
C LEU A 122 -3.90 -9.30 5.36
N VAL A 123 -4.20 -8.14 4.79
CA VAL A 123 -4.03 -6.82 5.40
C VAL A 123 -5.38 -6.28 5.81
N TYR A 124 -5.46 -5.86 7.07
CA TYR A 124 -6.62 -5.21 7.66
C TYR A 124 -6.23 -3.84 8.21
N PHE A 125 -7.11 -2.86 8.06
CA PHE A 125 -7.03 -1.59 8.78
C PHE A 125 -8.07 -1.57 9.90
N LEU A 126 -7.59 -1.43 11.13
CA LEU A 126 -8.42 -1.44 12.34
C LEU A 126 -8.01 -0.29 13.24
N ASN A 127 -8.91 0.67 13.46
CA ASN A 127 -8.71 1.82 14.34
C ASN A 127 -7.38 2.57 14.06
N GLY A 128 -7.09 2.81 12.78
CA GLY A 128 -5.88 3.52 12.35
C GLY A 128 -4.61 2.68 12.37
N LYS A 129 -4.70 1.35 12.56
CA LYS A 129 -3.55 0.43 12.58
C LYS A 129 -3.65 -0.58 11.45
N ALA A 130 -2.51 -0.88 10.83
CA ALA A 130 -2.38 -2.02 9.94
C ALA A 130 -2.16 -3.30 10.75
N VAL A 131 -2.95 -4.32 10.45
CA VAL A 131 -2.86 -5.67 11.03
C VAL A 131 -2.74 -6.68 9.92
N GLU A 132 -1.89 -7.67 10.11
CA GLU A 132 -1.63 -8.70 9.11
C GLU A 132 -2.01 -10.07 9.67
N ILE A 133 -2.77 -10.83 8.87
CA ILE A 133 -3.25 -12.16 9.24
C ILE A 133 -2.67 -13.17 8.26
N THR A 134 -1.90 -14.12 8.76
CA THR A 134 -1.37 -15.23 7.96
C THR A 134 -2.47 -16.27 7.74
N ILE A 135 -2.70 -16.64 6.49
CA ILE A 135 -3.56 -17.79 6.16
C ILE A 135 -2.74 -19.07 6.33
N GLN A 136 -3.32 -20.07 6.99
CA GLN A 136 -2.80 -21.43 6.99
C GLN A 136 -3.59 -22.26 5.98
N GLU A 137 -2.87 -23.00 5.14
CA GLU A 137 -3.52 -23.92 4.20
C GLU A 137 -4.23 -25.02 4.99
N THR A 138 -5.54 -25.17 4.79
CA THR A 138 -6.26 -26.36 5.24
C THR A 138 -6.09 -27.41 4.15
N SER A 139 -5.70 -28.63 4.52
CA SER A 139 -5.30 -29.69 3.57
C SER A 139 -6.26 -29.81 2.40
N ARG A 140 -5.73 -29.72 1.17
CA ARG A 140 -6.46 -29.84 -0.12
C ARG A 140 -7.10 -31.22 -0.38
N SER A 141 -7.37 -32.02 0.64
CA SER A 141 -7.91 -33.37 0.49
C SER A 141 -9.41 -33.41 0.16
N GLU A 142 -10.07 -32.28 -0.09
CA GLU A 142 -11.53 -32.19 -0.30
C GLU A 142 -11.98 -31.34 -1.50
N LEU A 143 -11.10 -31.09 -2.48
CA LEU A 143 -11.46 -30.49 -3.77
C LEU A 143 -11.33 -31.51 -4.90
#